data_AF-A0A966UBS6-F1
#
_entry.id   AF-A0A966UBS6-F1
#
_cell.length_a   1.000
_cell.length_b   1.000
_cell.length_c   1.000
_cell.angle_alpha   90.00
_cell.angle_beta   90.00
_cell.angle_gamma   90.00
#
_symmetry.space_group_name_H-M   'P 1'
#
loop_
_entity.id
_entity.type
_entity.pdbx_description
1 polymer ?
#
loop_
_entity_poly.entity_id
_entity_poly.type
_entity_poly.pdbx_seq_one_letter_code
_entity_poly.pdbx_strand_id
1 'polypeptide(L)'
;MAAHLENRDVQAGIEQAWHGLTKVVPIVTFDDAFPYDIERLPLLVANDTPLEGWSYFRCSDDGKPVGVPVADTYSAITNSRFWEIVQNAVGGSGATIESAGTIYDRCRRFVTVKLGTDLDVFKVGNREFKNRFSLLDSIDGSTNFYGVNSSTCVVCANTFAVVMGDTSGEFRFKMRHSKNLLPKIENMEKAIDQFVGVTAQFQKALTIANEIPVTPTDARSLFAGWAAAETNGLSARTFNTVTRLTELFQRGAGNNGETLLDAFSAVTDFYSHESSGGADQPGFRMKQTISSEFGSASRKKQDFFNALFVTKQKVPAFDRTSFDTLVQTGGDLIKAAEAVVVSN
;
A
#
# COMPACT_ATOMS: atom_id res chain seq x y z
N MET A 1 5.09 6.58 -19.03
CA MET A 1 4.04 6.27 -18.03
C MET A 1 3.44 7.59 -17.58
N ALA A 2 2.12 7.75 -17.60
CA ALA A 2 1.49 9.00 -17.18
C ALA A 2 1.30 9.01 -15.65
N ALA A 3 1.69 10.10 -14.99
CA ALA A 3 1.51 10.27 -13.54
C ALA A 3 0.03 10.46 -13.16
N HIS A 4 -0.83 10.83 -14.13
CA HIS A 4 -2.21 11.23 -13.87
C HIS A 4 -2.30 12.34 -12.82
N LEU A 5 -1.38 13.31 -12.93
CA LEU A 5 -1.48 14.61 -12.30
C LEU A 5 -2.09 15.56 -13.33
N GLU A 6 -3.20 16.19 -12.98
CA GLU A 6 -3.86 17.17 -13.83
C GLU A 6 -3.19 18.54 -13.70
N ASN A 7 -3.49 19.46 -14.62
CA ASN A 7 -2.80 20.75 -14.68
C ASN A 7 -3.02 21.62 -13.43
N ARG A 8 -4.13 21.43 -12.71
CA ARG A 8 -4.44 22.15 -11.47
C ARG A 8 -3.85 21.46 -10.24
N ASP A 9 -3.39 20.22 -10.35
CA ASP A 9 -2.89 19.46 -9.23
C ASP A 9 -1.54 19.98 -8.72
N VAL A 10 -1.37 19.93 -7.41
CA VAL A 10 -0.13 20.32 -6.74
C VAL A 10 0.53 19.08 -6.19
N GLN A 11 1.85 18.95 -6.35
CA GLN A 11 2.61 17.96 -5.61
C GLN A 11 3.95 18.52 -5.18
N ALA A 12 4.16 18.56 -3.87
CA ALA A 12 5.40 18.94 -3.22
C ALA A 12 6.00 17.75 -2.48
N GLY A 13 7.32 17.68 -2.42
CA GLY A 13 8.03 16.62 -1.72
C GLY A 13 9.47 16.97 -1.42
N ILE A 14 10.09 16.21 -0.51
CA ILE A 14 11.51 16.39 -0.15
C ILE A 14 12.46 15.78 -1.17
N GLU A 15 11.97 14.88 -2.02
CA GLU A 15 12.70 14.21 -3.08
C GLU A 15 11.90 14.23 -4.38
N GLN A 16 12.60 14.18 -5.51
CA GLN A 16 11.98 14.14 -6.83
C GLN A 16 11.28 12.78 -7.06
N ALA A 17 9.97 12.82 -7.33
CA ALA A 17 9.25 11.61 -7.73
C ALA A 17 9.61 11.18 -9.16
N TRP A 18 9.37 9.90 -9.46
CA TRP A 18 9.70 9.23 -10.73
C TRP A 18 9.16 9.93 -11.99
N HIS A 19 8.10 10.73 -11.87
CA HIS A 19 7.47 11.42 -13.00
C HIS A 19 8.10 12.79 -13.32
N GLY A 20 9.03 13.29 -12.49
CA GLY A 20 9.74 14.55 -12.76
C GLY A 20 8.90 15.82 -12.60
N LEU A 21 7.71 15.75 -11.97
CA LEU A 21 6.78 16.89 -11.81
C LEU A 21 6.74 17.46 -10.39
N THR A 22 7.51 16.88 -9.46
CA THR A 22 7.53 17.30 -8.05
C THR A 22 8.11 18.69 -7.87
N LYS A 23 7.42 19.54 -7.09
CA LYS A 23 8.01 20.72 -6.47
C LYS A 23 8.90 20.27 -5.32
N VAL A 24 10.20 20.11 -5.57
CA VAL A 24 11.15 19.67 -4.55
C VAL A 24 11.45 20.81 -3.59
N VAL A 25 11.21 20.59 -2.30
CA VAL A 25 11.42 21.56 -1.22
C VAL A 25 12.14 20.90 -0.04
N PRO A 26 12.99 21.63 0.71
CA PRO A 26 13.72 21.03 1.84
C PRO A 26 12.78 20.57 2.97
N ILE A 27 11.67 21.27 3.17
CA ILE A 27 10.61 20.94 4.13
C ILE A 27 9.30 21.26 3.43
N VAL A 28 8.37 20.30 3.40
CA VAL A 28 7.04 20.49 2.79
C VAL A 28 6.16 21.27 3.77
N THR A 29 5.69 22.44 3.35
CA THR A 29 4.81 23.31 4.13
C THR A 29 3.37 23.29 3.61
N PHE A 30 2.45 23.91 4.36
CA PHE A 30 1.06 24.06 3.94
C PHE A 30 0.96 24.76 2.57
N ASP A 31 1.69 25.87 2.38
CA ASP A 31 1.65 26.65 1.15
C ASP A 31 2.28 25.90 -0.04
N ASP A 32 3.13 24.90 0.21
CA ASP A 32 3.67 24.06 -0.85
C ASP A 32 2.65 23.04 -1.37
N ALA A 33 1.75 22.56 -0.51
CA ALA A 33 0.81 21.49 -0.82
C ALA A 33 -0.61 21.99 -1.11
N PHE A 34 -1.07 23.00 -0.38
CA PHE A 34 -2.44 23.50 -0.37
C PHE A 34 -2.50 25.05 -0.38
N PRO A 35 -1.95 25.73 -1.40
CA PRO A 35 -1.85 27.20 -1.47
C PRO A 35 -3.19 27.94 -1.66
N TYR A 36 -4.31 27.24 -1.61
CA TYR A 36 -5.67 27.76 -1.82
C TYR A 36 -6.62 27.14 -0.81
N ASP A 37 -7.81 27.72 -0.68
CA ASP A 37 -8.88 27.14 0.13
C ASP A 37 -10.05 26.71 -0.75
N ILE A 38 -11.00 26.02 -0.11
CA ILE A 38 -12.13 25.40 -0.77
C ILE A 38 -13.41 26.02 -0.23
N GLU A 39 -14.15 26.66 -1.12
CA GLU A 39 -15.39 27.36 -0.80
C GLU A 39 -16.59 26.51 -1.20
N ARG A 40 -17.54 26.36 -0.27
CA ARG A 40 -18.82 25.70 -0.54
C ARG A 40 -19.84 26.72 -1.04
N LEU A 41 -20.46 26.45 -2.18
CA LEU A 41 -21.49 27.29 -2.78
C LEU A 41 -22.77 26.51 -3.07
N PRO A 42 -23.94 27.17 -3.08
CA PRO A 42 -25.18 26.55 -3.52
C PRO A 42 -25.07 26.14 -4.99
N LEU A 43 -25.59 24.96 -5.34
CA LEU A 43 -25.71 24.57 -6.73
C LEU A 43 -26.92 25.28 -7.33
N LEU A 44 -26.76 25.98 -8.46
CA LEU A 44 -27.86 26.70 -9.11
C LEU A 44 -28.44 25.88 -10.27
N VAL A 45 -29.77 25.88 -10.40
CA VAL A 45 -30.47 25.41 -11.60
C VAL A 45 -30.57 26.54 -12.65
N ALA A 46 -31.01 26.23 -13.86
CA ALA A 46 -30.95 27.14 -15.02
C ALA A 46 -31.68 28.49 -14.86
N ASN A 47 -32.55 28.63 -13.85
CA ASN A 47 -33.26 29.86 -13.50
C ASN A 47 -32.58 30.64 -12.36
N ASP A 48 -31.30 30.37 -12.08
CA ASP A 48 -30.50 30.95 -11.00
C ASP A 48 -31.03 30.72 -9.58
N THR A 49 -31.95 29.76 -9.40
CA THR A 49 -32.41 29.36 -8.06
C THR A 49 -31.53 28.23 -7.50
N PRO A 50 -31.26 28.20 -6.18
CA PRO A 50 -30.56 27.08 -5.56
C PRO A 50 -31.33 25.76 -5.69
N LEU A 51 -30.63 24.69 -6.07
CA LEU A 51 -31.12 23.33 -5.96
C LEU A 51 -31.08 22.92 -4.48
N GLU A 52 -32.24 22.83 -3.84
CA GLU A 52 -32.33 22.50 -2.42
C GLU A 52 -31.65 21.17 -2.08
N GLY A 53 -30.87 21.16 -1.00
CA GLY A 53 -30.18 19.98 -0.51
C GLY A 53 -28.87 19.67 -1.23
N TRP A 54 -28.46 20.48 -2.22
CA TRP A 54 -27.25 20.29 -3.01
C TRP A 54 -26.37 21.54 -3.06
N SER A 55 -25.08 21.29 -3.02
CA SER A 55 -24.03 22.30 -3.11
C SER A 55 -22.83 21.75 -3.88
N TYR A 56 -21.90 22.62 -4.22
CA TYR A 56 -20.63 22.23 -4.82
C TYR A 56 -19.48 22.99 -4.17
N PHE A 57 -18.26 22.54 -4.44
CA PHE A 57 -17.05 23.20 -3.97
C PHE A 57 -16.32 23.87 -5.14
N ARG A 58 -15.67 24.99 -4.87
CA ARG A 58 -14.72 25.64 -5.79
C ARG A 58 -13.42 26.00 -5.08
N CYS A 59 -12.34 26.17 -5.82
CA CYS A 59 -11.10 26.73 -5.26
C CYS A 59 -11.17 28.26 -5.20
N SER A 60 -10.61 28.85 -4.14
CA SER A 60 -10.60 30.30 -3.95
C SER A 60 -9.64 31.06 -4.88
N ASP A 61 -8.62 30.39 -5.43
CA ASP A 61 -7.59 30.99 -6.28
C ASP A 61 -8.02 31.15 -7.75
N ASP A 62 -8.69 30.14 -8.31
CA ASP A 62 -9.10 30.10 -9.71
C ASP A 62 -10.62 30.14 -9.94
N GLY A 63 -11.41 30.05 -8.86
CA GLY A 63 -12.87 30.05 -8.91
C GLY A 63 -13.49 28.82 -9.57
N LYS A 64 -12.68 27.83 -9.98
CA LYS A 64 -13.16 26.65 -10.71
C LYS A 64 -13.69 25.59 -9.74
N PRO A 65 -14.68 24.78 -10.17
CA PRO A 65 -15.24 23.72 -9.35
C PRO A 65 -14.20 22.67 -8.98
N VAL A 66 -14.46 21.96 -7.88
CA VAL A 66 -13.64 20.88 -7.35
C VAL A 66 -14.51 19.63 -7.27
N GLY A 67 -14.28 18.69 -8.20
CA GLY A 67 -15.03 17.45 -8.32
C GLY A 67 -16.51 17.66 -8.64
N VAL A 68 -17.40 16.89 -7.99
CA VAL A 68 -18.83 16.83 -8.29
C VAL A 68 -19.68 17.52 -7.21
N PRO A 69 -20.93 17.92 -7.53
CA PRO A 69 -21.88 18.37 -6.52
C PRO A 69 -22.13 17.33 -5.43
N VAL A 70 -22.32 17.81 -4.21
CA VAL A 70 -22.52 17.01 -3.00
C VAL A 70 -23.80 17.40 -2.28
N ALA A 71 -24.35 16.48 -1.50
CA ALA A 71 -25.48 16.78 -0.63
C ALA A 71 -25.09 17.76 0.49
N ASP A 72 -26.01 18.60 0.94
CA ASP A 72 -25.78 19.58 2.02
C ASP A 72 -25.37 18.94 3.35
N THR A 73 -25.71 17.67 3.53
CA THR A 73 -25.30 16.87 4.70
C THR A 73 -23.83 16.44 4.67
N TYR A 74 -23.17 16.49 3.51
CA TYR A 74 -21.74 16.22 3.36
C TYR A 74 -20.93 17.36 3.99
N SER A 75 -19.85 17.01 4.69
CA SER A 75 -18.96 17.98 5.34
C SER A 75 -17.52 17.67 4.94
N ALA A 76 -17.02 18.41 3.95
CA ALA A 76 -15.59 18.40 3.62
C ALA A 76 -14.78 18.98 4.79
N ILE A 77 -13.54 18.49 4.95
CA ILE A 77 -12.56 19.14 5.83
C ILE A 77 -11.91 20.27 5.00
N THR A 78 -11.66 21.45 5.57
CA THR A 78 -10.93 22.52 4.88
C THR A 78 -9.45 22.15 4.69
N ASN A 79 -8.73 22.82 3.77
CA ASN A 79 -7.30 22.53 3.59
C ASN A 79 -6.51 22.78 4.87
N SER A 80 -6.74 23.92 5.53
CA SER A 80 -6.07 24.25 6.79
C SER A 80 -6.35 23.23 7.88
N ARG A 81 -7.60 22.76 8.00
CA ARG A 81 -7.96 21.76 9.02
C ARG A 81 -7.35 20.40 8.71
N PHE A 82 -7.30 19.98 7.46
CA PHE A 82 -6.63 18.73 7.08
C PHE A 82 -5.13 18.77 7.37
N TRP A 83 -4.48 19.90 7.10
CA TRP A 83 -3.09 20.11 7.46
C TRP A 83 -2.85 20.11 8.97
N GLU A 84 -3.72 20.77 9.74
CA GLU A 84 -3.67 20.75 11.21
C GLU A 84 -3.82 19.33 11.75
N ILE A 85 -4.75 18.55 11.18
CA ILE A 85 -4.94 17.13 11.50
C ILE A 85 -3.64 16.35 11.27
N VAL A 86 -3.00 16.52 10.10
CA VAL A 86 -1.70 15.90 9.79
C VAL A 86 -0.66 16.32 10.82
N GLN A 87 -0.51 17.63 11.09
CA GLN A 87 0.46 18.16 12.04
C GLN A 87 0.24 17.66 13.46
N ASN A 88 -1.01 17.56 13.92
CA ASN A 88 -1.33 17.02 15.24
C ASN A 88 -1.06 15.52 15.31
N ALA A 89 -1.25 14.80 14.20
CA ALA A 89 -0.78 13.43 14.09
C ALA A 89 0.75 13.38 14.27
N VAL A 90 1.50 14.14 13.46
CA VAL A 90 2.97 14.03 13.44
C VAL A 90 3.69 14.70 14.60
N GLY A 91 3.07 15.69 15.26
CA GLY A 91 3.72 16.70 16.11
C GLY A 91 4.40 16.17 17.38
N GLY A 92 4.09 14.96 17.82
CA GLY A 92 4.75 14.32 18.97
C GLY A 92 5.97 13.45 18.63
N SER A 93 6.23 13.15 17.35
CA SER A 93 7.08 12.00 16.95
C SER A 93 8.40 12.35 16.25
N GLY A 94 8.69 13.62 15.96
CA GLY A 94 9.84 14.00 15.11
C GLY A 94 9.65 13.65 13.63
N ALA A 95 8.41 13.35 13.27
CA ALA A 95 7.99 12.97 11.94
C ALA A 95 8.15 14.10 10.90
N THR A 96 8.45 13.70 9.67
CA THR A 96 8.67 14.60 8.53
C THR A 96 7.69 14.28 7.41
N ILE A 97 7.15 15.32 6.77
CA ILE A 97 6.30 15.17 5.60
C ILE A 97 7.20 14.91 4.39
N GLU A 98 7.08 13.72 3.79
CA GLU A 98 7.89 13.33 2.63
C GLU A 98 7.27 13.84 1.32
N SER A 99 5.94 13.79 1.22
CA SER A 99 5.18 14.21 0.04
C SER A 99 3.77 14.65 0.42
N ALA A 100 3.28 15.71 -0.20
CA ALA A 100 1.92 16.20 -0.01
C ALA A 100 1.40 16.87 -1.27
N GLY A 101 0.07 16.89 -1.42
CA GLY A 101 -0.53 17.58 -2.55
C GLY A 101 -1.95 17.13 -2.86
N THR A 102 -2.37 17.44 -4.08
CA THR A 102 -3.69 17.10 -4.62
C THR A 102 -3.59 16.32 -5.92
N ILE A 103 -4.68 15.63 -6.25
CA ILE A 103 -4.84 14.83 -7.46
C ILE A 103 -6.30 14.93 -7.95
N TYR A 104 -6.54 14.54 -9.21
CA TYR A 104 -7.85 14.54 -9.84
C TYR A 104 -8.47 15.95 -9.86
N ASP A 105 -7.72 16.90 -10.41
CA ASP A 105 -8.16 18.30 -10.51
C ASP A 105 -8.51 18.91 -9.15
N ARG A 106 -7.63 18.68 -8.17
CA ARG A 106 -7.75 19.14 -6.79
C ARG A 106 -8.87 18.50 -5.98
N CYS A 107 -9.59 17.51 -6.52
CA CYS A 107 -10.74 16.91 -5.81
C CYS A 107 -10.34 15.93 -4.70
N ARG A 108 -9.11 15.41 -4.73
CA ARG A 108 -8.53 14.62 -3.64
C ARG A 108 -7.20 15.18 -3.22
N ARG A 109 -6.83 14.88 -1.99
CA ARG A 109 -5.58 15.32 -1.37
C ARG A 109 -4.94 14.21 -0.57
N PHE A 110 -3.64 14.33 -0.38
CA PHE A 110 -2.84 13.36 0.33
C PHE A 110 -1.71 14.05 1.09
N VAL A 111 -1.28 13.42 2.18
CA VAL A 111 0.00 13.65 2.82
C VAL A 111 0.60 12.30 3.18
N THR A 112 1.85 12.08 2.81
CA THR A 112 2.67 10.95 3.24
C THR A 112 3.76 11.44 4.18
N VAL A 113 3.89 10.77 5.32
CA VAL A 113 4.83 11.11 6.39
C VAL A 113 5.75 9.95 6.72
N LYS A 114 6.99 10.30 7.06
CA LYS A 114 7.97 9.47 7.78
C LYS A 114 7.84 9.80 9.25
N LEU A 115 7.71 8.83 10.14
CA LEU A 115 7.43 9.12 11.55
C LEU A 115 8.64 9.59 12.36
N GLY A 116 9.83 9.65 11.77
CA GLY A 116 11.08 9.95 12.48
C GLY A 116 11.54 8.79 13.38
N THR A 117 11.04 7.58 13.14
CA THR A 117 11.34 6.40 13.95
C THR A 117 12.38 5.51 13.27
N ASP A 118 13.04 4.65 14.03
CA ASP A 118 13.89 3.56 13.51
C ASP A 118 13.12 2.55 12.63
N LEU A 119 11.79 2.62 12.66
CA LEU A 119 10.88 1.83 11.85
C LEU A 119 10.52 2.47 10.50
N ASP A 120 10.91 3.73 10.24
CA ASP A 120 10.67 4.38 8.94
C ASP A 120 11.44 3.69 7.82
N VAL A 121 12.68 3.31 8.14
CA VAL A 121 13.56 2.51 7.27
C VAL A 121 14.28 1.52 8.16
N PHE A 122 13.94 0.24 8.04
CA PHE A 122 14.59 -0.83 8.80
C PHE A 122 15.20 -1.87 7.87
N LYS A 123 16.29 -2.49 8.31
CA LYS A 123 16.98 -3.54 7.56
C LYS A 123 16.83 -4.89 8.22
N VAL A 124 16.57 -5.92 7.42
CA VAL A 124 16.56 -7.31 7.86
C VAL A 124 17.31 -8.15 6.83
N GLY A 125 18.38 -8.81 7.26
CA GLY A 125 19.36 -9.41 6.35
C GLY A 125 19.95 -8.36 5.41
N ASN A 126 20.00 -8.68 4.12
CA ASN A 126 20.52 -7.79 3.07
C ASN A 126 19.45 -6.87 2.45
N ARG A 127 18.29 -6.69 3.12
CA ARG A 127 17.13 -5.97 2.57
C ARG A 127 16.79 -4.75 3.39
N GLU A 128 16.26 -3.73 2.71
CA GLU A 128 15.77 -2.50 3.30
C GLU A 128 14.26 -2.40 3.09
N PHE A 129 13.52 -2.21 4.17
CA PHE A 129 12.08 -2.01 4.18
C PHE A 129 11.79 -0.56 4.52
N LYS A 130 10.89 0.06 3.75
CA LYS A 130 10.45 1.43 3.96
C LYS A 130 9.01 1.41 4.44
N ASN A 131 8.74 2.15 5.49
CA ASN A 131 7.44 2.25 6.09
C ASN A 131 6.99 3.71 6.10
N ARG A 132 5.76 3.94 5.67
CA ARG A 132 5.21 5.28 5.53
C ARG A 132 3.78 5.30 6.04
N PHE A 133 3.42 6.42 6.65
CA PHE A 133 2.04 6.66 7.01
C PHE A 133 1.44 7.66 6.03
N SER A 134 0.29 7.35 5.45
CA SER A 134 -0.39 8.24 4.51
C SER A 134 -1.78 8.59 4.99
N LEU A 135 -2.09 9.88 4.96
CA LEU A 135 -3.42 10.45 5.18
C LEU A 135 -3.97 10.93 3.85
N LEU A 136 -5.13 10.41 3.48
CA LEU A 136 -5.78 10.61 2.19
C LEU A 136 -7.18 11.16 2.42
N ASP A 137 -7.64 12.05 1.54
CA ASP A 137 -8.95 12.66 1.67
C ASP A 137 -9.57 13.09 0.34
N SER A 138 -10.89 13.27 0.32
CA SER A 138 -11.59 13.88 -0.82
C SER A 138 -12.45 15.05 -0.41
N ILE A 139 -12.56 15.99 -1.35
CA ILE A 139 -13.40 17.17 -1.22
C ILE A 139 -14.80 16.89 -1.77
N ASP A 140 -14.90 16.09 -2.82
CA ASP A 140 -16.13 15.81 -3.57
C ASP A 140 -16.90 14.57 -3.09
N GLY A 141 -16.44 13.95 -2.00
CA GLY A 141 -17.04 12.73 -1.45
C GLY A 141 -16.72 11.45 -2.22
N SER A 142 -15.79 11.51 -3.18
CA SER A 142 -15.34 10.33 -3.93
C SER A 142 -14.50 9.35 -3.10
N THR A 143 -13.99 9.77 -1.94
CA THR A 143 -13.43 8.90 -0.91
C THR A 143 -13.81 9.37 0.50
N ASN A 144 -13.39 8.62 1.51
CA ASN A 144 -13.48 9.03 2.91
C ASN A 144 -12.12 9.57 3.35
N PHE A 145 -12.10 10.33 4.45
CA PHE A 145 -10.87 10.58 5.18
C PHE A 145 -10.29 9.23 5.64
N TYR A 146 -9.08 8.93 5.16
CA TYR A 146 -8.48 7.61 5.21
C TYR A 146 -7.03 7.72 5.68
N GLY A 147 -6.66 6.92 6.68
CA GLY A 147 -5.28 6.77 7.12
C GLY A 147 -4.83 5.34 6.96
N VAL A 148 -3.63 5.13 6.44
CA VAL A 148 -3.11 3.79 6.15
C VAL A 148 -1.59 3.73 6.25
N ASN A 149 -1.10 2.60 6.73
CA ASN A 149 0.30 2.22 6.64
C ASN A 149 0.58 1.61 5.25
N SER A 150 1.58 2.12 4.55
CA SER A 150 2.05 1.53 3.31
C SER A 150 3.56 1.75 3.13
N SER A 151 4.20 0.89 2.36
CA SER A 151 5.57 1.13 1.90
C SER A 151 5.63 2.14 0.75
N THR A 152 4.50 2.46 0.12
CA THR A 152 4.42 3.36 -1.03
C THR A 152 4.30 4.82 -0.60
N CYS A 153 5.13 5.69 -1.19
CA CYS A 153 4.97 7.14 -1.08
C CYS A 153 3.95 7.65 -2.09
N VAL A 154 2.95 8.41 -1.64
CA VAL A 154 1.97 9.01 -2.55
C VAL A 154 2.57 10.26 -3.19
N VAL A 155 2.67 10.25 -4.51
CA VAL A 155 3.22 11.35 -5.33
C VAL A 155 2.35 11.66 -6.56
N CYS A 156 1.41 10.78 -6.89
CA CYS A 156 0.52 10.91 -8.03
C CYS A 156 -0.74 10.04 -7.87
N ALA A 157 -1.71 10.18 -8.78
CA ALA A 157 -2.98 9.46 -8.68
C ALA A 157 -2.83 7.93 -8.71
N ASN A 158 -1.83 7.41 -9.42
CA ASN A 158 -1.53 5.98 -9.41
C ASN A 158 -1.07 5.50 -8.02
N THR A 159 -0.14 6.24 -7.39
CA THR A 159 0.34 5.89 -6.05
C THR A 159 -0.73 6.11 -4.98
N PHE A 160 -1.61 7.09 -5.17
CA PHE A 160 -2.78 7.28 -4.32
C PHE A 160 -3.73 6.10 -4.43
N ALA A 161 -3.99 5.65 -5.67
CA ALA A 161 -4.76 4.44 -5.89
C ALA A 161 -4.10 3.28 -5.16
N VAL A 162 -2.76 3.10 -5.29
CA VAL A 162 -1.85 2.11 -4.61
C VAL A 162 -1.91 2.12 -3.08
N VAL A 163 -2.13 3.28 -2.47
CA VAL A 163 -2.25 3.35 -1.01
C VAL A 163 -3.70 3.15 -0.55
N MET A 164 -4.69 3.63 -1.32
CA MET A 164 -6.12 3.47 -0.99
C MET A 164 -6.62 2.03 -1.05
N GLY A 165 -6.17 1.26 -2.04
CA GLY A 165 -6.61 -0.13 -2.19
C GLY A 165 -5.89 -1.08 -1.25
N ASP A 166 -4.92 -0.62 -0.46
CA ASP A 166 -4.05 -1.49 0.33
C ASP A 166 -4.88 -2.06 1.48
N THR A 167 -5.30 -3.31 1.30
CA THR A 167 -6.04 -4.07 2.29
C THR A 167 -5.14 -4.92 3.17
N SER A 168 -3.84 -4.95 2.86
CA SER A 168 -2.82 -5.76 3.54
C SER A 168 -2.39 -5.15 4.87
N GLY A 169 -2.49 -3.83 5.00
CA GLY A 169 -2.16 -3.12 6.24
C GLY A 169 -3.09 -3.48 7.40
N GLU A 170 -2.51 -3.90 8.52
CA GLU A 170 -3.22 -4.08 9.80
C GLU A 170 -3.65 -2.73 10.39
N PHE A 171 -2.93 -1.64 10.07
CA PHE A 171 -3.31 -0.29 10.43
C PHE A 171 -3.96 0.46 9.26
N ARG A 172 -5.29 0.53 9.31
CA ARG A 172 -6.09 1.42 8.46
C ARG A 172 -7.28 1.97 9.21
N PHE A 173 -7.64 3.21 8.94
CA PHE A 173 -8.93 3.75 9.36
C PHE A 173 -9.60 4.46 8.21
N LYS A 174 -10.93 4.36 8.18
CA LYS A 174 -11.77 5.04 7.20
C LYS A 174 -12.88 5.77 7.94
N MET A 175 -12.95 7.09 7.80
CA MET A 175 -13.96 7.92 8.45
C MET A 175 -14.80 8.65 7.41
N ARG A 176 -16.12 8.40 7.44
CA ARG A 176 -17.05 9.08 6.53
C ARG A 176 -17.14 10.56 6.86
N HIS A 177 -17.10 11.39 5.83
CA HIS A 177 -17.46 12.80 5.91
C HIS A 177 -18.87 12.98 6.45
N SER A 178 -18.94 13.47 7.68
CA SER A 178 -20.15 13.73 8.42
C SER A 178 -19.88 14.85 9.42
N LYS A 179 -20.95 15.45 9.96
CA LYS A 179 -20.83 16.49 10.98
C LYS A 179 -20.06 16.03 12.23
N ASN A 180 -20.02 14.72 12.49
CA ASN A 180 -19.33 14.10 13.63
C ASN A 180 -17.90 13.63 13.31
N LEU A 181 -17.32 14.06 12.20
CA LEU A 181 -15.97 13.67 11.79
C LEU A 181 -14.90 14.28 12.71
N LEU A 182 -14.99 15.58 13.00
CA LEU A 182 -13.96 16.30 13.76
C LEU A 182 -13.74 15.73 15.19
N PRO A 183 -14.79 15.44 15.99
CA PRO A 183 -14.60 14.85 17.31
C PRO A 183 -13.97 13.44 17.28
N LYS A 184 -14.08 12.72 16.16
CA LYS A 184 -13.45 11.39 16.00
C LYS A 184 -11.96 11.49 15.70
N ILE A 185 -11.52 12.61 15.12
CA ILE A 185 -10.14 12.85 14.72
C ILE A 185 -9.29 13.31 15.92
N GLU A 186 -9.89 13.85 16.97
CA GLU A 186 -9.20 14.25 18.21
C GLU A 186 -8.53 13.09 18.97
N ASN A 187 -8.68 11.84 18.52
CA ASN A 187 -7.99 10.66 19.06
C ASN A 187 -6.89 10.09 18.12
N MET A 188 -6.35 10.88 17.18
CA MET A 188 -5.36 10.37 16.20
C MET A 188 -4.00 9.97 16.78
N GLU A 189 -3.65 10.36 18.00
CA GLU A 189 -2.43 9.86 18.67
C GLU A 189 -2.46 8.33 18.80
N LYS A 190 -3.63 7.76 19.14
CA LYS A 190 -3.83 6.30 19.22
C LYS A 190 -3.64 5.61 17.87
N ALA A 191 -3.97 6.31 16.78
CA ALA A 191 -3.78 5.80 15.43
C ALA A 191 -2.28 5.67 15.10
N ILE A 192 -1.46 6.62 15.55
CA ILE A 192 -0.01 6.58 15.34
C ILE A 192 0.67 5.56 16.25
N ASP A 193 0.25 5.47 17.52
CA ASP A 193 0.74 4.41 18.41
C ASP A 193 0.44 3.02 17.84
N GLN A 194 -0.76 2.83 17.28
CA GLN A 194 -1.13 1.58 16.63
C GLN A 194 -0.30 1.32 15.36
N PHE A 195 -0.01 2.36 14.57
CA PHE A 195 0.88 2.27 13.41
C PHE A 195 2.30 1.81 13.79
N VAL A 196 2.89 2.43 14.81
CA VAL A 196 4.23 2.08 15.32
C VAL A 196 4.23 0.63 15.81
N GLY A 197 3.17 0.23 16.53
CA GLY A 197 2.98 -1.14 17.00
C GLY A 197 2.91 -2.18 15.87
N VAL A 198 2.11 -1.93 14.83
CA VAL A 198 1.99 -2.83 13.66
C VAL A 198 3.32 -2.96 12.93
N THR A 199 4.03 -1.84 12.74
CA THR A 199 5.32 -1.86 12.04
C THR A 199 6.37 -2.65 12.82
N ALA A 200 6.42 -2.47 14.14
CA ALA A 200 7.32 -3.23 15.01
C ALA A 200 7.03 -4.74 14.97
N GLN A 201 5.74 -5.12 14.90
CA GLN A 201 5.34 -6.52 14.73
C GLN A 201 5.84 -7.08 13.40
N PHE A 202 5.65 -6.34 12.30
CA PHE A 202 6.11 -6.77 10.98
C PHE A 202 7.64 -6.92 10.92
N GLN A 203 8.41 -5.95 11.44
CA GLN A 203 9.87 -6.06 11.56
C GLN A 203 10.27 -7.31 12.34
N LYS A 204 9.60 -7.58 13.46
CA LYS A 204 9.87 -8.76 14.28
C LYS A 204 9.58 -10.07 13.55
N ALA A 205 8.50 -10.15 12.78
CA ALA A 205 8.20 -11.31 11.95
C ALA A 205 9.30 -11.57 10.92
N LEU A 206 9.78 -10.52 10.24
CA LEU A 206 10.86 -10.62 9.27
C LEU A 206 12.18 -11.02 9.93
N THR A 207 12.45 -10.53 11.13
CA THR A 207 13.63 -10.92 11.92
C THR A 207 13.58 -12.41 12.27
N ILE A 208 12.44 -12.90 12.77
CA ILE A 208 12.22 -14.34 13.03
C ILE A 208 12.41 -15.15 11.74
N ALA A 209 11.85 -14.71 10.62
CA ALA A 209 11.99 -15.40 9.34
C ALA A 209 13.46 -15.46 8.86
N ASN A 210 14.28 -14.46 9.17
CA ASN A 210 15.70 -14.44 8.84
C ASN A 210 16.52 -15.43 9.68
N GLU A 211 16.04 -15.80 10.87
CA GLU A 211 16.70 -16.76 11.77
C GLU A 211 16.37 -18.21 11.43
N ILE A 212 15.31 -18.48 10.66
CA ILE A 212 14.86 -19.82 10.31
C ILE A 212 15.59 -20.28 9.04
N PRO A 213 16.49 -21.28 9.12
CA PRO A 213 17.18 -21.80 7.96
C PRO A 213 16.22 -22.61 7.07
N VAL A 214 16.32 -22.40 5.76
CA VAL A 214 15.55 -23.12 4.74
C VAL A 214 16.50 -23.51 3.61
N THR A 215 16.51 -24.78 3.23
CA THR A 215 17.33 -25.25 2.09
C THR A 215 16.62 -24.98 0.77
N PRO A 216 17.32 -24.90 -0.38
CA PRO A 216 16.67 -24.77 -1.68
C PRO A 216 15.67 -25.88 -2.00
N THR A 217 15.94 -27.10 -1.53
CA THR A 217 15.03 -28.24 -1.68
C THR A 217 13.75 -28.02 -0.87
N ASP A 218 13.89 -27.61 0.39
CA ASP A 218 12.74 -27.33 1.25
C ASP A 218 11.95 -26.12 0.74
N ALA A 219 12.61 -25.09 0.21
CA ALA A 219 11.97 -23.93 -0.41
C ALA A 219 11.14 -24.33 -1.64
N ARG A 220 11.70 -25.16 -2.54
CA ARG A 220 10.98 -25.68 -3.71
C ARG A 220 9.73 -26.46 -3.28
N SER A 221 9.88 -27.33 -2.29
CA SER A 221 8.78 -28.10 -1.71
C SER A 221 7.75 -27.20 -1.03
N LEU A 222 8.18 -26.21 -0.24
CA LEU A 222 7.30 -25.23 0.40
C LEU A 222 6.44 -24.50 -0.64
N PHE A 223 7.05 -23.97 -1.70
CA PHE A 223 6.32 -23.27 -2.75
C PHE A 223 5.35 -24.20 -3.48
N ALA A 224 5.73 -25.45 -3.73
CA ALA A 224 4.85 -26.43 -4.35
C ALA A 224 3.64 -26.77 -3.48
N GLY A 225 3.85 -27.03 -2.19
CA GLY A 225 2.78 -27.32 -1.23
C GLY A 225 1.81 -26.15 -1.08
N TRP A 226 2.35 -24.93 -0.99
CA TRP A 226 1.54 -23.72 -0.92
C TRP A 226 0.76 -23.46 -2.21
N ALA A 227 1.42 -23.48 -3.37
CA ALA A 227 0.78 -23.14 -4.63
C ALA A 227 -0.25 -24.20 -5.09
N ALA A 228 -0.08 -25.46 -4.67
CA ALA A 228 -0.99 -26.55 -5.00
C ALA A 228 -2.19 -26.67 -4.05
N ALA A 229 -2.21 -25.96 -2.91
CA ALA A 229 -3.30 -26.00 -1.94
C ALA A 229 -4.66 -25.62 -2.57
N GLU A 230 -4.66 -24.80 -3.63
CA GLU A 230 -5.89 -24.41 -4.36
C GLU A 230 -6.24 -25.33 -5.54
N THR A 231 -5.28 -26.11 -6.05
CA THR A 231 -5.42 -26.78 -7.36
C THR A 231 -5.41 -28.31 -7.30
N ASN A 232 -5.33 -28.92 -6.09
CA ASN A 232 -5.26 -30.38 -5.90
C ASN A 232 -4.21 -31.06 -6.80
N GLY A 233 -3.06 -30.39 -7.03
CA GLY A 233 -1.99 -30.87 -7.89
C GLY A 233 -1.18 -29.76 -8.55
N LEU A 234 -0.04 -30.12 -9.15
CA LEU A 234 0.84 -29.21 -9.87
C LEU A 234 0.48 -29.18 -11.37
N SER A 235 -0.25 -28.15 -11.79
CA SER A 235 -0.38 -27.86 -13.23
C SER A 235 0.96 -27.42 -13.81
N ALA A 236 1.14 -27.51 -15.14
CA ALA A 236 2.35 -27.00 -15.81
C ALA A 236 2.63 -25.52 -15.48
N ARG A 237 1.56 -24.71 -15.36
CA ARG A 237 1.68 -23.30 -14.96
C ARG A 237 2.16 -23.16 -13.50
N THR A 238 1.58 -23.94 -12.58
CA THR A 238 1.97 -23.94 -11.17
C THR A 238 3.42 -24.38 -11.01
N PHE A 239 3.85 -25.41 -11.75
CA PHE A 239 5.23 -25.89 -11.76
C PHE A 239 6.23 -24.83 -12.24
N ASN A 240 5.89 -24.09 -13.30
CA ASN A 240 6.71 -22.98 -13.78
C ASN A 240 6.82 -21.86 -12.73
N THR A 241 5.72 -21.53 -12.06
CA THR A 241 5.73 -20.56 -10.96
C THR A 241 6.63 -21.04 -9.81
N VAL A 242 6.50 -22.29 -9.37
CA VAL A 242 7.35 -22.87 -8.30
C VAL A 242 8.83 -22.84 -8.68
N THR A 243 9.15 -23.19 -9.93
CA THR A 243 10.52 -23.14 -10.45
C THR A 243 11.06 -21.70 -10.39
N ARG A 244 10.27 -20.73 -10.85
CA ARG A 244 10.65 -19.32 -10.82
C ARG A 244 10.83 -18.79 -9.38
N LEU A 245 9.95 -19.16 -8.46
CA LEU A 245 10.08 -18.81 -7.05
C LEU A 245 11.35 -19.43 -6.43
N THR A 246 11.73 -20.65 -6.83
CA THR A 246 12.96 -21.30 -6.37
C THR A 246 14.21 -20.59 -6.88
N GLU A 247 14.20 -20.11 -8.13
CA GLU A 247 15.28 -19.27 -8.67
C GLU A 247 15.41 -17.95 -7.90
N LEU A 248 14.28 -17.28 -7.66
CA LEU A 248 14.25 -16.03 -6.89
C LEU A 248 14.67 -16.27 -5.44
N PHE A 249 14.34 -17.40 -4.83
CA PHE A 249 14.83 -17.76 -3.51
C PHE A 249 16.36 -17.78 -3.44
N GLN A 250 17.03 -18.28 -4.48
CA GLN A 250 18.49 -18.37 -4.52
C GLN A 250 19.19 -17.10 -5.00
N ARG A 251 18.58 -16.35 -5.93
CA ARG A 251 19.24 -15.28 -6.69
C ARG A 251 18.42 -14.00 -6.83
N GLY A 252 17.26 -13.95 -6.19
CA GLY A 252 16.40 -12.76 -6.15
C GLY A 252 17.06 -11.61 -5.42
N ALA A 253 16.49 -10.41 -5.55
CA ALA A 253 17.08 -9.20 -5.00
C ALA A 253 17.21 -9.29 -3.46
N GLY A 254 18.46 -9.32 -2.98
CA GLY A 254 18.77 -9.43 -1.56
C GLY A 254 18.66 -10.85 -0.98
N ASN A 255 18.46 -11.87 -1.83
CA ASN A 255 18.33 -13.27 -1.41
C ASN A 255 19.64 -14.06 -1.51
N ASN A 256 19.87 -14.94 -0.55
CA ASN A 256 20.99 -15.90 -0.55
C ASN A 256 20.54 -17.36 -0.66
N GLY A 257 19.24 -17.62 -0.49
CA GLY A 257 18.66 -18.96 -0.52
C GLY A 257 18.96 -19.80 0.73
N GLU A 258 18.99 -19.16 1.89
CA GLU A 258 19.41 -19.77 3.16
C GLU A 258 18.33 -19.71 4.24
N THR A 259 17.34 -18.82 4.12
CA THR A 259 16.42 -18.46 5.21
C THR A 259 14.96 -18.41 4.75
N LEU A 260 14.03 -18.49 5.70
CA LEU A 260 12.61 -18.29 5.41
C LEU A 260 12.33 -16.86 4.90
N LEU A 261 13.14 -15.88 5.29
CA LEU A 261 13.08 -14.53 4.74
C LEU A 261 13.39 -14.50 3.22
N ASP A 262 14.32 -15.33 2.74
CA ASP A 262 14.57 -15.48 1.30
C ASP A 262 13.32 -16.05 0.60
N ALA A 263 12.59 -16.96 1.25
CA ALA A 263 11.36 -17.53 0.69
C ALA A 263 10.24 -16.49 0.60
N PHE A 264 10.03 -15.68 1.64
CA PHE A 264 9.09 -14.56 1.58
C PHE A 264 9.47 -13.57 0.48
N SER A 265 10.75 -13.23 0.40
CA SER A 265 11.25 -12.26 -0.57
C SER A 265 11.09 -12.75 -2.00
N ALA A 266 11.29 -14.06 -2.25
CA ALA A 266 11.03 -14.65 -3.57
C ALA A 266 9.56 -14.52 -4.00
N VAL A 267 8.63 -14.79 -3.07
CA VAL A 267 7.19 -14.64 -3.32
C VAL A 267 6.83 -13.17 -3.55
N THR A 268 7.31 -12.27 -2.70
CA THR A 268 7.01 -10.85 -2.87
C THR A 268 7.61 -10.28 -4.15
N ASP A 269 8.85 -10.63 -4.51
CA ASP A 269 9.52 -10.21 -5.75
C ASP A 269 8.71 -10.66 -6.98
N PHE A 270 8.37 -11.96 -7.07
CA PHE A 270 7.57 -12.50 -8.17
C PHE A 270 6.20 -11.81 -8.31
N TYR A 271 5.46 -11.68 -7.20
CA TYR A 271 4.13 -11.08 -7.22
C TYR A 271 4.16 -9.55 -7.32
N SER A 272 5.30 -8.91 -7.08
CA SER A 272 5.48 -7.47 -7.26
C SER A 272 5.97 -7.11 -8.66
N HIS A 273 6.71 -7.99 -9.34
CA HIS A 273 7.36 -7.64 -10.61
C HIS A 273 7.02 -8.53 -11.82
N GLU A 274 6.59 -9.77 -11.64
CA GLU A 274 6.57 -10.77 -12.73
C GLU A 274 5.21 -11.46 -12.94
N SER A 275 4.33 -11.46 -11.94
CA SER A 275 3.14 -12.33 -11.93
C SER A 275 2.06 -12.02 -12.99
N SER A 276 2.00 -10.80 -13.50
CA SER A 276 0.98 -10.38 -14.47
C SER A 276 1.35 -10.85 -15.87
N GLY A 277 0.41 -11.46 -16.60
CA GLY A 277 0.66 -11.81 -17.99
C GLY A 277 0.80 -10.58 -18.89
N GLY A 278 1.62 -10.71 -19.94
CA GLY A 278 1.80 -9.70 -20.99
C GLY A 278 2.92 -8.70 -20.71
N ALA A 279 4.10 -9.17 -20.31
CA ALA A 279 5.27 -8.32 -20.02
C ALA A 279 5.61 -7.35 -21.16
N ASP A 280 5.40 -7.78 -22.41
CA ASP A 280 5.67 -7.00 -23.62
C ASP A 280 4.59 -5.96 -23.96
N GLN A 281 3.47 -5.96 -23.23
CA GLN A 281 2.34 -5.08 -23.52
C GLN A 281 2.52 -3.69 -22.92
N PRO A 282 2.12 -2.61 -23.64
CA PRO A 282 2.05 -1.28 -23.06
C PRO A 282 1.19 -1.28 -21.79
N GLY A 283 1.72 -0.74 -20.70
CA GLY A 283 1.00 -0.68 -19.42
C GLY A 283 1.16 -1.91 -18.51
N PHE A 284 1.96 -2.91 -18.90
CA PHE A 284 2.28 -4.08 -18.06
C PHE A 284 2.70 -3.68 -16.64
N ARG A 285 3.63 -2.71 -16.50
CA ARG A 285 4.11 -2.26 -15.20
C ARG A 285 2.98 -1.75 -14.30
N MET A 286 2.03 -0.99 -14.86
CA MET A 286 0.88 -0.50 -14.10
C MET A 286 -0.05 -1.64 -13.68
N LYS A 287 -0.36 -2.54 -14.61
CA LYS A 287 -1.16 -3.75 -14.30
C LYS A 287 -0.51 -4.58 -13.19
N GLN A 288 0.81 -4.74 -13.28
CA GLN A 288 1.61 -5.47 -12.31
C GLN A 288 1.63 -4.78 -10.94
N THR A 289 1.85 -3.46 -10.88
CA THR A 289 1.73 -2.69 -9.64
C THR A 289 0.32 -2.77 -9.05
N ILE A 290 -0.73 -2.54 -9.83
CA ILE A 290 -2.12 -2.64 -9.36
C ILE A 290 -2.41 -4.05 -8.83
N SER A 291 -1.93 -5.10 -9.50
CA SER A 291 -2.11 -6.48 -9.04
C SER A 291 -1.35 -6.75 -7.73
N SER A 292 -0.09 -6.32 -7.66
CA SER A 292 0.80 -6.45 -6.50
C SER A 292 0.20 -5.84 -5.24
N GLU A 293 -0.45 -4.69 -5.39
CA GLU A 293 -0.96 -3.94 -4.27
C GLU A 293 -2.42 -4.33 -3.95
N PHE A 294 -3.25 -4.65 -4.97
CA PHE A 294 -4.72 -4.82 -4.81
C PHE A 294 -5.35 -6.05 -5.44
N GLY A 295 -4.63 -6.65 -6.37
CA GLY A 295 -5.15 -7.75 -7.15
C GLY A 295 -4.95 -9.08 -6.45
N SER A 296 -4.94 -10.12 -7.29
CA SER A 296 -4.61 -11.47 -6.86
C SER A 296 -3.19 -11.56 -6.29
N ALA A 297 -2.24 -10.77 -6.80
CA ALA A 297 -0.86 -10.82 -6.34
C ALA A 297 -0.69 -10.31 -4.90
N SER A 298 -1.37 -9.22 -4.52
CA SER A 298 -1.44 -8.77 -3.12
C SER A 298 -1.97 -9.86 -2.18
N ARG A 299 -3.08 -10.49 -2.57
CA ARG A 299 -3.67 -11.61 -1.81
C ARG A 299 -2.71 -12.77 -1.68
N LYS A 300 -1.95 -13.12 -2.73
CA LYS A 300 -0.95 -14.20 -2.68
C LYS A 300 0.23 -13.88 -1.75
N LYS A 301 0.70 -12.64 -1.70
CA LYS A 301 1.73 -12.20 -0.73
C LYS A 301 1.24 -12.39 0.72
N GLN A 302 0.01 -11.94 1.01
CA GLN A 302 -0.60 -12.08 2.33
C GLN A 302 -0.89 -13.53 2.69
N ASP A 303 -1.42 -14.31 1.74
CA ASP A 303 -1.76 -15.72 1.92
C ASP A 303 -0.53 -16.56 2.27
N PHE A 304 0.58 -16.36 1.56
CA PHE A 304 1.84 -17.04 1.88
C PHE A 304 2.36 -16.67 3.28
N PHE A 305 2.25 -15.40 3.68
CA PHE A 305 2.61 -14.97 5.03
C PHE A 305 1.72 -15.62 6.09
N ASN A 306 0.40 -15.58 5.91
CA ASN A 306 -0.58 -16.17 6.82
C ASN A 306 -0.50 -17.70 6.90
N ALA A 307 -0.02 -18.36 5.86
CA ALA A 307 0.22 -19.80 5.87
C ALA A 307 1.40 -20.18 6.79
N LEU A 308 2.30 -19.25 7.11
CA LEU A 308 3.54 -19.52 7.85
C LEU A 308 3.65 -18.77 9.17
N PHE A 309 2.83 -17.74 9.40
CA PHE A 309 2.81 -16.94 10.61
C PHE A 309 1.41 -16.83 11.21
N VAL A 310 1.34 -16.96 12.53
CA VAL A 310 0.13 -16.70 13.29
C VAL A 310 -0.02 -15.20 13.52
N THR A 311 -0.94 -14.58 12.79
CA THR A 311 -1.14 -13.11 12.76
C THR A 311 -2.13 -12.58 13.82
N LYS A 312 -2.85 -13.45 14.54
CA LYS A 312 -3.82 -13.04 15.57
C LYS A 312 -3.20 -12.68 16.92
N GLN A 313 -1.88 -12.83 17.09
CA GLN A 313 -1.17 -12.56 18.33
C GLN A 313 -0.43 -11.22 18.27
N LYS A 314 -0.31 -10.52 19.40
CA LYS A 314 0.47 -9.26 19.52
C LYS A 314 1.95 -9.42 19.12
N VAL A 315 2.46 -10.65 19.12
CA VAL A 315 3.79 -10.98 18.61
C VAL A 315 3.57 -12.05 17.54
N PRO A 316 3.95 -11.78 16.28
CA PRO A 316 3.84 -12.79 15.24
C PRO A 316 4.73 -13.98 15.58
N ALA A 317 4.16 -15.17 15.45
CA ALA A 317 4.84 -16.43 15.75
C ALA A 317 4.89 -17.30 14.49
N PHE A 318 6.06 -17.86 14.20
CA PHE A 318 6.23 -18.80 13.10
C PHE A 318 5.49 -20.11 13.40
N ASP A 319 4.65 -20.54 12.46
CA ASP A 319 3.94 -21.81 12.52
C ASP A 319 4.78 -22.92 11.89
N ARG A 320 5.59 -23.57 12.73
CA ARG A 320 6.44 -24.68 12.31
C ARG A 320 5.66 -25.86 11.73
N THR A 321 4.51 -26.17 12.32
CA THR A 321 3.67 -27.30 11.90
C THR A 321 3.12 -27.07 10.49
N SER A 322 2.64 -25.85 10.23
CA SER A 322 2.17 -25.48 8.90
C SER A 322 3.30 -25.54 7.86
N PHE A 323 4.48 -24.99 8.19
CA PHE A 323 5.66 -25.08 7.33
C PHE A 323 6.02 -26.54 6.99
N ASP A 324 6.18 -27.40 8.00
CA ASP A 324 6.57 -28.80 7.79
C ASP A 324 5.50 -29.54 6.95
N THR A 325 4.21 -29.24 7.16
CA THR A 325 3.10 -29.81 6.37
C THR A 325 3.15 -29.40 4.90
N LEU A 326 3.41 -28.11 4.62
CA LEU A 326 3.54 -27.61 3.25
C LEU A 326 4.77 -28.20 2.54
N VAL A 327 5.91 -28.28 3.23
CA VAL A 327 7.13 -28.90 2.70
C VAL A 327 6.89 -30.38 2.37
N GLN A 328 6.26 -31.13 3.27
CA GLN A 328 5.96 -32.55 3.03
C GLN A 328 5.03 -32.72 1.82
N THR A 329 3.92 -31.98 1.80
CA THR A 329 2.92 -32.04 0.73
C THR A 329 3.53 -31.68 -0.63
N GLY A 330 4.31 -30.61 -0.69
CA GLY A 330 4.95 -30.19 -1.93
C GLY A 330 6.04 -31.14 -2.40
N GLY A 331 6.80 -31.73 -1.49
CA GLY A 331 7.79 -32.76 -1.80
C GLY A 331 7.15 -33.98 -2.46
N ASP A 332 6.00 -34.42 -1.94
CA ASP A 332 5.24 -35.55 -2.50
C ASP A 332 4.68 -35.22 -3.89
N LEU A 333 4.17 -34.00 -4.09
CA LEU A 333 3.68 -33.52 -5.38
C LEU A 333 4.78 -33.42 -6.44
N ILE A 334 5.97 -32.93 -6.08
CA ILE A 334 7.11 -32.85 -6.99
C ILE A 334 7.55 -34.25 -7.42
N LYS A 335 7.69 -35.19 -6.48
CA LYS A 335 8.04 -36.58 -6.80
C LYS A 335 7.01 -37.23 -7.72
N ALA A 336 5.72 -37.00 -7.47
CA ALA A 336 4.66 -37.51 -8.32
C ALA A 336 4.73 -36.93 -9.74
N ALA A 337 4.99 -35.63 -9.87
CA ALA A 337 5.14 -34.98 -11.17
C ALA A 337 6.37 -35.48 -11.94
N GLU A 338 7.52 -35.61 -11.27
CA GLU A 338 8.77 -36.09 -11.88
C GLU A 338 8.68 -37.57 -12.30
N ALA A 339 7.98 -38.42 -11.55
CA ALA A 339 7.75 -39.81 -11.91
C ALA A 339 6.96 -39.96 -13.23
N VAL A 340 5.98 -39.07 -13.49
CA VAL A 340 5.19 -39.06 -14.73
C VAL A 340 6.03 -38.68 -15.95
N VAL A 341 7.03 -37.81 -15.78
CA VAL A 341 7.95 -37.40 -16.86
C VAL A 341 8.93 -38.53 -17.22
N VAL A 342 9.34 -39.37 -16.27
CA VAL A 342 10.26 -40.49 -16.51
C VAL A 342 9.56 -41.71 -17.14
N SER A 343 8.23 -41.82 -17.00
CA SER A 343 7.43 -42.91 -17.57
C SER A 343 6.94 -42.67 -19.01
N ASN A 344 7.22 -41.50 -19.60
CA ASN A 344 6.92 -41.14 -21.00
C ASN A 344 8.20 -40.98 -21.81
#